data_AF-A0A1N6UW53-F1
#
_entry.id   AF-A0A1N6UW53-F1
#
_cell.length_a   1.000
_cell.length_b   1.000
_cell.length_c   1.000
_cell.angle_alpha   90.00
_cell.angle_beta   90.00
_cell.angle_gamma   90.00
#
_symmetry.space_group_name_H-M   'P 1'
#
loop_
_entity.id
_entity.type
_entity.pdbx_description
1 polymer ?
#
loop_
_entity_poly.entity_id
_entity_poly.type
_entity_poly.pdbx_seq_one_letter_code
_entity_poly.pdbx_strand_id
1 'polypeptide(L)'
;MSDNRDEFTRFRDKALAKSSREVMDNFKETLRQDMEQRSENIQPWHSFWYHRPTRDFPPKSIRHPSEYDGGDRINIVCTQTELKPSEQKKLVQSWCEALPGLDKVEYIWFSSRANQQLFDAVCQMKSIKGLSIKWSGIKSIEAVAHAKTLKYLSIGSSPSITPLAPLAELPLLEWLELENIRASADLSFVSGLTGLKGLRVAGDGHSPKYLNVERLEPLLSLQSLYWLSLNVVKVQQGGLAPLARLRALKYLFLSNKYEMEDVAALVGSRPDIECDLFTPVDGPLGYIRCKKCGQQTMMLLTGKGKPSLCQSCDADKIARHLKTFDDIANKYLKWSKKI
;
A
#
# COMPACT_ATOMS: atom_id res chain seq x y z
N MET A 1 -46.47 -7.50 3.12
CA MET A 1 -45.65 -6.26 3.03
C MET A 1 -44.42 -6.60 2.19
N SER A 2 -44.35 -6.07 0.98
CA SER A 2 -43.28 -6.38 0.02
C SER A 2 -41.95 -5.83 0.52
N ASP A 3 -40.99 -6.73 0.75
CA ASP A 3 -39.61 -6.42 1.13
C ASP A 3 -38.92 -5.60 0.02
N ASN A 4 -38.89 -4.27 0.19
CA ASN A 4 -38.44 -3.30 -0.80
C ASN A 4 -36.92 -3.05 -0.78
N ARG A 5 -36.13 -4.08 -0.45
CA ARG A 5 -34.66 -4.03 -0.54
C ARG A 5 -34.21 -4.18 -1.99
N ASP A 6 -33.39 -3.25 -2.48
CA ASP A 6 -32.90 -3.20 -3.86
C ASP A 6 -31.93 -4.36 -4.17
N GLU A 7 -31.71 -4.61 -5.46
CA GLU A 7 -30.95 -5.76 -5.96
C GLU A 7 -29.49 -5.77 -5.49
N PHE A 8 -28.88 -4.61 -5.23
CA PHE A 8 -27.52 -4.50 -4.69
C PHE A 8 -27.46 -4.79 -3.21
N THR A 9 -28.41 -4.30 -2.40
CA THR A 9 -28.51 -4.69 -0.99
C THR A 9 -28.68 -6.21 -0.87
N ARG A 10 -29.52 -6.82 -1.73
CA ARG A 10 -29.69 -8.28 -1.80
C ARG A 10 -28.46 -9.01 -2.34
N PHE A 11 -27.74 -8.44 -3.30
CA PHE A 11 -26.50 -9.01 -3.83
C PHE A 11 -25.37 -8.92 -2.80
N ARG A 12 -25.23 -7.82 -2.06
CA ARG A 12 -24.29 -7.65 -0.96
C ARG A 12 -24.56 -8.68 0.13
N ASP A 13 -25.82 -8.79 0.57
CA ASP A 13 -26.23 -9.75 1.60
C ASP A 13 -26.06 -11.22 1.10
N LYS A 14 -26.29 -11.49 -0.19
CA LYS A 14 -26.07 -12.82 -0.80
C LYS A 14 -24.61 -13.10 -1.15
N ALA A 15 -23.80 -12.12 -1.49
CA ALA A 15 -22.37 -12.26 -1.77
C ALA A 15 -21.63 -12.54 -0.46
N LEU A 16 -21.98 -11.82 0.61
CA LEU A 16 -21.57 -12.14 1.99
C LEU A 16 -21.96 -13.58 2.39
N ALA A 17 -23.10 -14.09 1.91
CA ALA A 17 -23.57 -15.45 2.22
C ALA A 17 -23.06 -16.56 1.28
N LYS A 18 -22.75 -16.27 0.01
CA LYS A 18 -22.47 -17.26 -1.05
C LYS A 18 -21.01 -17.31 -1.50
N SER A 19 -20.21 -16.24 -1.32
CA SER A 19 -18.75 -16.28 -1.55
C SER A 19 -17.95 -16.75 -0.31
N SER A 20 -18.61 -16.85 0.85
CA SER A 20 -17.96 -17.08 2.16
C SER A 20 -17.63 -18.54 2.49
N ARG A 21 -18.22 -19.54 1.79
CA ARG A 21 -17.91 -20.95 2.00
C ARG A 21 -17.00 -21.53 0.93
N GLU A 22 -17.47 -21.87 -0.27
CA GLU A 22 -16.65 -22.69 -1.19
C GLU A 22 -15.42 -22.01 -1.82
N VAL A 23 -15.52 -20.73 -2.20
CA VAL A 23 -14.36 -19.95 -2.70
C VAL A 23 -13.40 -19.64 -1.57
N MET A 24 -13.94 -19.31 -0.41
CA MET A 24 -13.19 -19.18 0.84
C MET A 24 -12.59 -20.50 1.29
N ASP A 25 -13.15 -21.68 1.01
CA ASP A 25 -12.64 -22.95 1.50
C ASP A 25 -11.50 -23.45 0.60
N ASN A 26 -11.58 -23.28 -0.72
CA ASN A 26 -10.44 -23.53 -1.63
C ASN A 26 -9.33 -22.47 -1.52
N PHE A 27 -9.69 -21.20 -1.30
CA PHE A 27 -8.73 -20.13 -0.99
C PHE A 27 -8.15 -20.31 0.42
N LYS A 28 -8.93 -20.72 1.43
CA LYS A 28 -8.44 -21.09 2.77
C LYS A 28 -7.60 -22.35 2.75
N GLU A 29 -7.78 -23.27 1.81
CA GLU A 29 -6.93 -24.48 1.73
C GLU A 29 -5.58 -24.14 1.09
N THR A 30 -5.58 -23.33 0.02
CA THR A 30 -4.36 -22.81 -0.60
C THR A 30 -3.64 -21.84 0.34
N LEU A 31 -4.40 -20.95 0.99
CA LEU A 31 -3.92 -20.11 2.07
C LEU A 31 -3.52 -20.96 3.27
N ARG A 32 -4.20 -22.04 3.67
CA ARG A 32 -3.79 -22.89 4.82
C ARG A 32 -2.43 -23.49 4.53
N GLN A 33 -2.17 -23.99 3.33
CA GLN A 33 -0.87 -24.54 2.98
C GLN A 33 0.22 -23.44 2.95
N ASP A 34 -0.13 -22.19 2.60
CA ASP A 34 0.76 -21.02 2.63
C ASP A 34 0.82 -20.31 4.02
N MET A 35 -0.19 -20.51 4.88
CA MET A 35 -0.45 -19.96 6.23
C MET A 35 0.01 -20.90 7.34
N GLU A 36 0.08 -22.21 7.09
CA GLU A 36 0.73 -23.22 7.96
C GLU A 36 2.25 -22.97 8.02
N GLN A 37 2.80 -22.21 7.06
CA GLN A 37 4.14 -21.60 7.14
C GLN A 37 4.14 -20.15 7.71
N ARG A 38 2.97 -19.51 7.89
CA ARG A 38 2.78 -18.07 8.17
C ARG A 38 1.56 -17.73 9.06
N SER A 39 1.64 -17.93 10.37
CA SER A 39 0.74 -17.23 11.29
C SER A 39 1.56 -16.59 12.43
N GLU A 40 1.05 -15.59 13.16
CA GLU A 40 -0.20 -15.83 13.89
C GLU A 40 -1.48 -15.16 13.34
N ASN A 41 -1.45 -13.99 12.69
CA ASN A 41 -2.65 -13.38 12.04
C ASN A 41 -2.28 -12.28 11.01
N ILE A 42 -1.44 -12.60 10.01
CA ILE A 42 -1.24 -11.68 8.87
C ILE A 42 -2.53 -11.66 8.07
N GLN A 43 -3.20 -10.51 8.03
CA GLN A 43 -4.40 -10.36 7.23
C GLN A 43 -4.01 -10.16 5.76
N PRO A 44 -4.83 -10.63 4.81
CA PRO A 44 -4.52 -10.48 3.38
C PRO A 44 -4.29 -9.05 2.92
N TRP A 45 -4.87 -8.08 3.62
CA TRP A 45 -4.74 -6.65 3.35
C TRP A 45 -3.49 -6.01 3.98
N HIS A 46 -2.74 -6.73 4.83
CA HIS A 46 -1.47 -6.24 5.35
C HIS A 46 -0.40 -6.18 4.26
N SER A 47 0.42 -5.14 4.32
CA SER A 47 1.60 -5.05 3.45
C SER A 47 2.64 -6.12 3.81
N PHE A 48 3.52 -6.47 2.87
CA PHE A 48 4.66 -7.35 3.13
C PHE A 48 5.47 -6.91 4.36
N TRP A 49 5.68 -5.59 4.49
CA TRP A 49 6.46 -4.95 5.54
C TRP A 49 5.69 -4.69 6.85
N TYR A 50 4.47 -5.21 6.98
CA TYR A 50 3.69 -5.09 8.20
C TYR A 50 4.48 -5.58 9.43
N HIS A 51 4.43 -4.77 10.50
CA HIS A 51 5.16 -5.02 11.74
C HIS A 51 4.67 -6.29 12.44
N ARG A 52 5.58 -7.23 12.69
CA ARG A 52 5.28 -8.52 13.36
C ARG A 52 6.26 -8.73 14.52
N PRO A 53 6.00 -8.14 15.70
CA PRO A 53 6.95 -8.17 16.81
C PRO A 53 7.23 -9.59 17.33
N THR A 54 6.25 -10.50 17.28
CA THR A 54 6.42 -11.91 17.68
C THR A 54 7.31 -12.72 16.72
N ARG A 55 7.60 -12.21 15.52
CA ARG A 55 8.48 -12.85 14.53
C ARG A 55 9.76 -12.04 14.26
N ASP A 56 10.05 -11.08 15.13
CA ASP A 56 11.21 -10.18 15.02
C ASP A 56 11.30 -9.55 13.62
N PHE A 57 10.21 -8.88 13.20
CA PHE A 57 10.07 -8.29 11.87
C PHE A 57 9.55 -6.84 11.98
N PRO A 58 10.43 -5.82 11.91
CA PRO A 58 11.88 -5.95 11.76
C PRO A 58 12.53 -6.53 13.02
N PRO A 59 13.74 -7.10 12.91
CA PRO A 59 14.46 -7.56 14.08
C PRO A 59 14.88 -6.41 14.98
N LYS A 60 15.33 -6.71 16.20
CA LYS A 60 15.95 -5.70 17.07
C LYS A 60 17.07 -4.98 16.32
N SER A 61 17.07 -3.65 16.41
CA SER A 61 18.08 -2.84 15.71
C SER A 61 19.46 -3.00 16.33
N ILE A 62 20.48 -3.07 15.47
CA ILE A 62 21.89 -3.06 15.85
C ILE A 62 22.61 -1.83 15.24
N ARG A 63 23.71 -1.42 15.88
CA ARG A 63 24.44 -0.21 15.51
C ARG A 63 25.72 -0.54 14.74
N HIS A 64 26.43 -1.58 15.12
CA HIS A 64 27.75 -1.96 14.60
C HIS A 64 27.70 -3.31 13.86
N PRO A 65 28.52 -3.50 12.80
CA PRO A 65 28.63 -4.80 12.13
C PRO A 65 29.00 -5.96 13.05
N SER A 66 29.75 -5.69 14.13
CA SER A 66 30.12 -6.70 15.13
C SER A 66 28.97 -7.22 15.99
N GLU A 67 27.82 -6.54 15.98
CA GLU A 67 26.61 -6.98 16.69
C GLU A 67 25.74 -7.93 15.84
N TYR A 68 26.11 -8.17 14.58
CA TYR A 68 25.41 -9.12 13.72
C TYR A 68 25.52 -10.54 14.29
N ASP A 69 24.37 -11.18 14.47
CA ASP A 69 24.23 -12.48 15.15
C ASP A 69 24.36 -13.69 14.20
N GLY A 70 24.55 -13.46 12.90
CA GLY A 70 24.63 -14.52 11.88
C GLY A 70 23.30 -14.92 11.24
N GLY A 71 22.19 -14.25 11.57
CA GLY A 71 20.85 -14.50 11.04
C GLY A 71 20.59 -14.04 9.60
N ASP A 72 19.44 -14.40 9.04
CA ASP A 72 19.01 -14.00 7.69
C ASP A 72 18.49 -12.55 7.62
N ARG A 73 18.37 -11.86 8.76
CA ARG A 73 17.71 -10.57 8.89
C ARG A 73 18.52 -9.63 9.75
N ILE A 74 18.52 -8.36 9.37
CA ILE A 74 19.23 -7.33 10.13
C ILE A 74 18.49 -5.99 10.06
N ASN A 75 18.44 -5.30 11.19
CA ASN A 75 17.89 -3.95 11.29
C ASN A 75 18.98 -3.00 11.74
N ILE A 76 19.37 -2.06 10.87
CA ILE A 76 20.55 -1.22 11.03
C ILE A 76 20.13 0.20 11.44
N VAL A 77 20.77 0.71 12.51
CA VAL A 77 20.67 2.10 12.97
C VAL A 77 22.08 2.67 13.11
N CYS A 78 22.61 3.19 11.99
CA CYS A 78 23.98 3.69 11.88
C CYS A 78 24.09 5.20 11.58
N THR A 79 22.95 5.88 11.49
CA THR A 79 22.87 7.34 11.29
C THR A 79 21.91 7.95 12.30
N GLN A 80 22.02 9.27 12.50
CA GLN A 80 21.25 10.02 13.50
C GLN A 80 21.40 9.47 14.91
N THR A 81 22.66 9.16 15.21
CA THR A 81 23.08 8.62 16.50
C THR A 81 23.54 9.75 17.40
N GLU A 82 23.80 9.41 18.65
CA GLU A 82 24.49 10.21 19.65
C GLU A 82 25.99 10.46 19.34
N LEU A 83 26.55 9.75 18.35
CA LEU A 83 27.96 9.85 17.98
C LEU A 83 28.29 11.19 17.33
N LYS A 84 29.57 11.61 17.45
CA LYS A 84 30.06 12.78 16.71
C LYS A 84 29.99 12.53 15.19
N PRO A 85 29.87 13.58 14.36
CA PRO A 85 29.77 13.41 12.90
C PRO A 85 30.88 12.55 12.28
N SER A 86 32.13 12.66 12.77
CA SER A 86 33.26 11.86 12.30
C SER A 86 33.15 10.38 12.66
N GLU A 87 32.67 10.07 13.86
CA GLU A 87 32.45 8.69 14.35
C GLU A 87 31.27 8.05 13.63
N GLN A 88 30.17 8.79 13.43
CA GLN A 88 29.04 8.32 12.65
C GLN A 88 29.44 8.05 11.19
N LYS A 89 30.30 8.89 10.60
CA LYS A 89 30.85 8.64 9.25
C LYS A 89 31.65 7.34 9.20
N LYS A 90 32.50 7.07 10.21
CA LYS A 90 33.23 5.79 10.31
C LYS A 90 32.29 4.60 10.48
N LEU A 91 31.23 4.75 11.28
CA LEU A 91 30.23 3.71 11.47
C LEU A 91 29.52 3.36 10.16
N VAL A 92 29.05 4.38 9.44
CA VAL A 92 28.45 4.18 8.11
C VAL A 92 29.43 3.48 7.16
N GLN A 93 30.69 3.93 7.12
CA GLN A 93 31.71 3.32 6.29
C GLN A 93 31.93 1.84 6.63
N SER A 94 31.96 1.49 7.93
CA SER A 94 32.10 0.09 8.36
C SER A 94 30.95 -0.79 7.89
N TRP A 95 29.72 -0.25 7.81
CA TRP A 95 28.59 -0.96 7.23
C TRP A 95 28.71 -1.10 5.71
N CYS A 96 29.13 -0.05 5.01
CA CYS A 96 29.34 -0.11 3.56
C CYS A 96 30.37 -1.18 3.18
N GLU A 97 31.40 -1.37 4.01
CA GLU A 97 32.43 -2.41 3.82
C GLU A 97 31.91 -3.81 4.17
N ALA A 98 31.11 -3.93 5.24
CA ALA A 98 30.61 -5.23 5.69
C ALA A 98 29.49 -5.79 4.81
N LEU A 99 28.53 -4.95 4.40
CA LEU A 99 27.28 -5.36 3.73
C LEU A 99 27.52 -6.31 2.54
N PRO A 100 28.39 -6.00 1.55
CA PRO A 100 28.58 -6.86 0.38
C PRO A 100 29.07 -8.28 0.71
N GLY A 101 29.69 -8.49 1.87
CA GLY A 101 30.19 -9.80 2.32
C GLY A 101 29.22 -10.58 3.21
N LEU A 102 28.03 -10.05 3.53
CA LEU A 102 27.04 -10.72 4.38
C LEU A 102 26.17 -11.69 3.58
N ASP A 103 26.77 -12.77 3.06
CA ASP A 103 26.11 -13.74 2.16
C ASP A 103 24.90 -14.49 2.76
N LYS A 104 24.75 -14.48 4.10
CA LYS A 104 23.59 -15.08 4.79
C LYS A 104 22.40 -14.13 4.93
N VAL A 105 22.65 -12.81 4.89
CA VAL A 105 21.60 -11.82 5.14
C VAL A 105 20.72 -11.69 3.90
N GLU A 106 19.42 -11.91 4.08
CA GLU A 106 18.42 -11.83 3.02
C GLU A 106 17.53 -10.59 3.17
N TYR A 107 17.29 -10.10 4.39
CA TYR A 107 16.43 -8.94 4.64
C TYR A 107 17.12 -7.87 5.46
N ILE A 108 17.11 -6.64 4.96
CA ILE A 108 17.69 -5.47 5.64
C ILE A 108 16.64 -4.41 5.87
N TRP A 109 16.61 -3.89 7.09
CA TRP A 109 15.94 -2.65 7.44
C TRP A 109 16.98 -1.58 7.74
N PHE A 110 16.82 -0.40 7.16
CA PHE A 110 17.45 0.83 7.63
C PHE A 110 16.41 1.64 8.41
N SER A 111 16.46 1.54 9.74
CA SER A 111 15.53 2.25 10.64
C SER A 111 15.95 3.70 10.93
N SER A 112 17.19 4.05 10.59
CA SER A 112 17.69 5.42 10.53
C SER A 112 17.85 5.91 9.08
N ARG A 113 18.16 7.19 8.88
CA ARG A 113 18.37 7.77 7.55
C ARG A 113 19.41 6.99 6.73
N ALA A 114 19.00 6.34 5.64
CA ALA A 114 19.94 5.77 4.68
C ALA A 114 20.56 6.87 3.80
N ASN A 115 21.85 6.74 3.47
CA ASN A 115 22.53 7.61 2.51
C ASN A 115 22.88 6.84 1.23
N GLN A 116 23.40 7.53 0.22
CA GLN A 116 23.75 6.92 -1.07
C GLN A 116 24.74 5.75 -0.91
N GLN A 117 25.77 5.90 -0.08
CA GLN A 117 26.80 4.85 0.10
C GLN A 117 26.22 3.56 0.70
N LEU A 118 25.34 3.67 1.70
CA LEU A 118 24.66 2.50 2.28
C LEU A 118 23.77 1.81 1.25
N PHE A 119 23.04 2.59 0.45
CA PHE A 119 22.19 2.06 -0.61
C PHE A 119 23.01 1.32 -1.68
N ASP A 120 24.09 1.93 -2.13
CA ASP A 120 24.97 1.34 -3.15
C ASP A 120 25.60 0.05 -2.61
N ALA A 121 26.04 0.04 -1.35
CA ALA A 121 26.65 -1.13 -0.70
C ALA A 121 25.66 -2.30 -0.52
N VAL A 122 24.42 -2.04 -0.05
CA VAL A 122 23.41 -3.11 0.08
C VAL A 122 23.03 -3.71 -1.28
N CYS A 123 23.06 -2.91 -2.35
CA CYS A 123 22.75 -3.41 -3.69
C CYS A 123 23.84 -4.32 -4.28
N GLN A 124 25.05 -4.36 -3.70
CA GLN A 124 26.11 -5.30 -4.08
C GLN A 124 25.98 -6.67 -3.39
N MET A 125 25.04 -6.83 -2.47
CA MET A 125 24.82 -8.10 -1.78
C MET A 125 24.24 -9.13 -2.75
N LYS A 126 24.80 -10.35 -2.74
CA LYS A 126 24.34 -11.46 -3.59
C LYS A 126 23.03 -12.07 -3.08
N SER A 127 22.79 -12.01 -1.77
CA SER A 127 21.70 -12.69 -1.06
C SER A 127 20.46 -11.82 -0.79
N ILE A 128 20.50 -10.52 -1.07
CA ILE A 128 19.45 -9.57 -0.67
C ILE A 128 18.12 -9.89 -1.37
N LYS A 129 17.11 -10.28 -0.59
CA LYS A 129 15.73 -10.51 -1.05
C LYS A 129 14.79 -9.40 -0.63
N GLY A 130 15.05 -8.75 0.50
CA GLY A 130 14.22 -7.67 1.02
C GLY A 130 15.04 -6.48 1.50
N LEU A 131 14.65 -5.28 1.05
CA LEU A 131 15.23 -4.03 1.51
C LEU A 131 14.13 -3.06 1.93
N SER A 132 14.14 -2.65 3.20
CA SER A 132 13.26 -1.61 3.72
C SER A 132 14.09 -0.43 4.21
N ILE A 133 13.83 0.74 3.65
CA ILE A 133 14.47 2.00 4.01
C ILE A 133 13.38 2.88 4.59
N LYS A 134 13.43 3.18 5.90
CA LYS A 134 12.41 4.02 6.55
C LYS A 134 12.36 5.42 5.92
N TRP A 135 13.53 5.99 5.66
CA TRP A 135 13.69 7.27 4.97
C TRP A 135 15.15 7.49 4.57
N SER A 136 15.39 8.37 3.59
CA SER A 136 16.73 8.49 3.04
C SER A 136 17.11 9.89 2.54
N GLY A 137 18.42 10.07 2.34
CA GLY A 137 18.99 11.14 1.52
C GLY A 137 19.47 10.67 0.15
N ILE A 138 18.96 9.54 -0.34
CA ILE A 138 19.35 8.93 -1.62
C ILE A 138 18.83 9.79 -2.78
N LYS A 139 19.64 9.91 -3.83
CA LYS A 139 19.28 10.65 -5.05
C LYS A 139 19.15 9.74 -6.26
N SER A 140 20.04 8.76 -6.39
CA SER A 140 20.02 7.77 -7.47
C SER A 140 19.74 6.39 -6.91
N ILE A 141 18.98 5.59 -7.64
CA ILE A 141 18.76 4.17 -7.36
C ILE A 141 19.37 3.26 -8.44
N GLU A 142 20.27 3.76 -9.29
CA GLU A 142 20.90 2.97 -10.36
C GLU A 142 21.55 1.67 -9.84
N ALA A 143 22.19 1.73 -8.66
CA ALA A 143 22.82 0.55 -8.06
C ALA A 143 21.84 -0.60 -7.81
N VAL A 144 20.52 -0.35 -7.72
CA VAL A 144 19.49 -1.39 -7.53
C VAL A 144 19.55 -2.45 -8.63
N ALA A 145 20.02 -2.08 -9.83
CA ALA A 145 20.21 -3.00 -10.93
C ALA A 145 21.15 -4.18 -10.58
N HIS A 146 22.04 -4.04 -9.60
CA HIS A 146 22.92 -5.13 -9.15
C HIS A 146 22.23 -6.13 -8.22
N ALA A 147 21.14 -5.74 -7.56
CA ALA A 147 20.40 -6.56 -6.61
C ALA A 147 19.42 -7.52 -7.31
N LYS A 148 19.92 -8.40 -8.19
CA LYS A 148 19.09 -9.28 -9.05
C LYS A 148 18.22 -10.28 -8.28
N THR A 149 18.51 -10.53 -7.00
CA THR A 149 17.75 -11.40 -6.10
C THR A 149 16.63 -10.68 -5.33
N LEU A 150 16.55 -9.35 -5.45
CA LEU A 150 15.61 -8.52 -4.68
C LEU A 150 14.16 -8.77 -5.11
N LYS A 151 13.33 -9.11 -4.12
CA LYS A 151 11.89 -9.39 -4.28
C LYS A 151 10.99 -8.36 -3.62
N TYR A 152 11.45 -7.79 -2.51
CA TYR A 152 10.67 -6.88 -1.68
C TYR A 152 11.45 -5.59 -1.48
N LEU A 153 10.93 -4.46 -1.95
CA LEU A 153 11.55 -3.15 -1.80
C LEU A 153 10.57 -2.17 -1.16
N SER A 154 10.99 -1.53 -0.08
CA SER A 154 10.29 -0.39 0.52
C SER A 154 11.27 0.77 0.68
N ILE A 155 10.93 1.92 0.09
CA ILE A 155 11.67 3.17 0.20
C ILE A 155 10.72 4.24 0.71
N GLY A 156 10.83 4.51 2.01
CA GLY A 156 10.12 5.58 2.69
C GLY A 156 10.79 6.94 2.50
N SER A 157 10.02 8.00 2.72
CA SER A 157 10.41 9.43 2.70
C SER A 157 11.75 9.76 2.03
N SER A 158 11.75 9.71 0.69
CA SER A 158 12.94 9.92 -0.15
C SER A 158 12.64 10.84 -1.35
N PRO A 159 12.31 12.13 -1.12
CA PRO A 159 11.72 13.01 -2.14
C PRO A 159 12.67 13.39 -3.27
N SER A 160 13.96 13.10 -3.14
CA SER A 160 15.01 13.44 -4.10
C SER A 160 15.37 12.29 -5.04
N ILE A 161 14.81 11.10 -4.88
CA ILE A 161 15.10 9.97 -5.77
C ILE A 161 14.55 10.25 -7.17
N THR A 162 15.43 10.19 -8.17
CA THR A 162 15.11 10.28 -9.59
C THR A 162 16.31 9.79 -10.43
N PRO A 163 16.11 9.05 -11.54
CA PRO A 163 14.86 8.50 -12.04
C PRO A 163 14.46 7.18 -11.32
N LEU A 164 13.26 6.66 -11.62
CA LEU A 164 12.77 5.36 -11.12
C LEU A 164 12.93 4.19 -12.13
N ALA A 165 13.39 4.48 -13.35
CA ALA A 165 13.57 3.48 -14.40
C ALA A 165 14.43 2.26 -14.00
N PRO A 166 15.49 2.37 -13.19
CA PRO A 166 16.29 1.21 -12.78
C PRO A 166 15.50 0.09 -12.05
N LEU A 167 14.31 0.39 -11.49
CA LEU A 167 13.46 -0.62 -10.87
C LEU A 167 13.01 -1.69 -11.87
N ALA A 168 12.85 -1.34 -13.15
CA ALA A 168 12.46 -2.28 -14.20
C ALA A 168 13.53 -3.35 -14.48
N GLU A 169 14.75 -3.18 -13.97
CA GLU A 169 15.85 -4.13 -14.12
C GLU A 169 15.87 -5.23 -13.03
N LEU A 170 14.86 -5.25 -12.16
CA LEU A 170 14.69 -6.23 -11.08
C LEU A 170 13.74 -7.35 -11.51
N PRO A 171 14.26 -8.48 -12.03
CA PRO A 171 13.44 -9.53 -12.65
C PRO A 171 12.56 -10.29 -11.65
N LEU A 172 12.89 -10.23 -10.36
CA LEU A 172 12.20 -10.96 -9.29
C LEU A 172 11.38 -10.05 -8.37
N LEU A 173 11.20 -8.78 -8.71
CA LEU A 173 10.49 -7.84 -7.85
C LEU A 173 8.99 -8.20 -7.76
N GLU A 174 8.54 -8.58 -6.57
CA GLU A 174 7.15 -8.99 -6.29
C GLU A 174 6.40 -7.93 -5.48
N TRP A 175 7.11 -7.12 -4.69
CA TRP A 175 6.49 -6.11 -3.83
C TRP A 175 7.30 -4.81 -3.81
N LEU A 176 6.62 -3.69 -4.10
CA LEU A 176 7.23 -2.37 -4.17
C LEU A 176 6.43 -1.36 -3.35
N GLU A 177 7.09 -0.67 -2.43
CA GLU A 177 6.51 0.44 -1.68
C GLU A 177 7.37 1.69 -1.80
N LEU A 178 6.80 2.76 -2.36
CA LEU A 178 7.43 4.06 -2.50
C LEU A 178 6.59 5.10 -1.75
N GLU A 179 7.17 5.74 -0.75
CA GLU A 179 6.52 6.80 0.01
C GLU A 179 7.30 8.11 -0.10
N ASN A 180 6.59 9.19 -0.43
CA ASN A 180 7.13 10.54 -0.56
C ASN A 180 8.36 10.57 -1.50
N ILE A 181 8.20 10.00 -2.69
CA ILE A 181 9.16 10.06 -3.80
C ILE A 181 8.52 10.84 -4.94
N ARG A 182 9.06 12.03 -5.25
CA ARG A 182 8.43 12.93 -6.25
C ARG A 182 8.36 12.31 -7.64
N ALA A 183 9.37 11.55 -8.06
CA ALA A 183 9.39 10.88 -9.35
C ALA A 183 8.26 9.85 -9.53
N SER A 184 7.68 9.33 -8.44
CA SER A 184 6.56 8.37 -8.51
C SER A 184 5.21 9.00 -8.91
N ALA A 185 5.17 10.34 -9.13
CA ALA A 185 4.03 11.02 -9.75
C ALA A 185 3.80 10.56 -11.21
N ASP A 186 4.87 10.19 -11.91
CA ASP A 186 4.79 9.47 -13.17
C ASP A 186 4.84 7.97 -12.87
N LEU A 187 3.76 7.24 -13.18
CA LEU A 187 3.68 5.80 -12.95
C LEU A 187 4.30 4.97 -14.09
N SER A 188 4.86 5.60 -15.13
CA SER A 188 5.45 4.90 -16.29
C SER A 188 6.52 3.86 -15.90
N PHE A 189 7.24 4.08 -14.79
CA PHE A 189 8.26 3.17 -14.26
C PHE A 189 7.74 1.76 -13.94
N VAL A 190 6.44 1.58 -13.72
CA VAL A 190 5.86 0.26 -13.40
C VAL A 190 5.65 -0.62 -14.62
N SER A 191 5.74 -0.08 -15.83
CA SER A 191 5.34 -0.77 -17.07
C SER A 191 6.12 -2.06 -17.34
N GLY A 192 7.34 -2.18 -16.81
CA GLY A 192 8.18 -3.39 -16.91
C GLY A 192 8.02 -4.38 -15.74
N LEU A 193 7.31 -4.01 -14.67
CA LEU A 193 7.22 -4.77 -13.42
C LEU A 193 6.06 -5.79 -13.46
N THR A 194 5.94 -6.56 -14.53
CA THR A 194 4.76 -7.43 -14.77
C THR A 194 4.56 -8.55 -13.72
N GLY A 195 5.62 -8.91 -12.99
CA GLY A 195 5.60 -9.85 -11.86
C GLY A 195 5.14 -9.24 -10.53
N LEU A 196 4.88 -7.93 -10.47
CA LEU A 196 4.54 -7.23 -9.24
C LEU A 196 3.16 -7.65 -8.72
N LYS A 197 3.12 -8.04 -7.45
CA LYS A 197 1.95 -8.52 -6.72
C LYS A 197 1.39 -7.47 -5.76
N GLY A 198 2.27 -6.68 -5.16
CA GLY A 198 1.92 -5.56 -4.28
C GLY A 198 2.60 -4.26 -4.67
N LEU A 199 1.84 -3.18 -4.74
CA LEU A 199 2.32 -1.84 -5.04
C LEU A 199 1.75 -0.82 -4.05
N ARG A 200 2.65 -0.07 -3.39
CA ARG A 200 2.31 1.17 -2.70
C ARG A 200 3.00 2.33 -3.39
N VAL A 201 2.23 3.33 -3.80
CA VAL A 201 2.73 4.65 -4.16
C VAL A 201 2.01 5.63 -3.25
N ALA A 202 2.74 6.33 -2.39
CA ALA A 202 2.16 7.23 -1.43
C ALA A 202 2.85 8.59 -1.40
N GLY A 203 2.06 9.63 -1.14
CA GLY A 203 2.59 10.94 -0.76
C GLY A 203 3.17 10.93 0.66
N ASP A 204 3.51 12.12 1.17
CA ASP A 204 3.96 12.29 2.56
C ASP A 204 2.75 12.39 3.49
N GLY A 205 2.56 11.38 4.34
CA GLY A 205 1.46 11.35 5.33
C GLY A 205 1.52 12.46 6.38
N HIS A 206 2.67 13.13 6.54
CA HIS A 206 2.83 14.27 7.44
C HIS A 206 2.64 15.62 6.74
N SER A 207 2.38 15.60 5.42
CA SER A 207 2.18 16.79 4.62
C SER A 207 0.70 16.97 4.26
N PRO A 208 0.20 18.22 4.22
CA PRO A 208 -1.11 18.47 3.61
C PRO A 208 -1.11 18.28 2.09
N LYS A 209 0.08 18.11 1.47
CA LYS A 209 0.24 17.98 0.02
C LYS A 209 0.10 16.53 -0.42
N TYR A 210 -0.77 16.32 -1.39
CA TYR A 210 -0.93 15.04 -2.08
C TYR A 210 0.11 14.88 -3.18
N LEU A 211 0.54 13.63 -3.40
CA LEU A 211 1.23 13.27 -4.63
C LEU A 211 0.22 13.33 -5.77
N ASN A 212 0.55 14.09 -6.82
CA ASN A 212 -0.32 14.27 -7.98
C ASN A 212 0.14 13.31 -9.06
N VAL A 213 -0.57 12.19 -9.18
CA VAL A 213 -0.37 11.26 -10.29
C VAL A 213 -1.20 11.76 -11.47
N GLU A 214 -0.61 11.80 -12.66
CA GLU A 214 -1.33 12.29 -13.83
C GLU A 214 -2.49 11.35 -14.18
N ARG A 215 -2.20 10.04 -14.30
CA ARG A 215 -3.13 9.04 -14.83
C ARG A 215 -2.76 7.62 -14.36
N LEU A 216 -3.70 6.68 -14.38
CA LEU A 216 -3.52 5.31 -13.84
C LEU A 216 -3.27 4.22 -14.90
N GLU A 217 -3.30 4.55 -16.19
CA GLU A 217 -3.11 3.61 -17.30
C GLU A 217 -1.80 2.81 -17.24
N PRO A 218 -0.66 3.34 -16.76
CA PRO A 218 0.56 2.54 -16.62
C PRO A 218 0.38 1.29 -15.74
N LEU A 219 -0.55 1.33 -14.77
CA LEU A 219 -0.85 0.18 -13.91
C LEU A 219 -1.46 -0.99 -14.67
N LEU A 220 -2.02 -0.78 -15.87
CA LEU A 220 -2.63 -1.84 -16.68
C LEU A 220 -1.64 -2.91 -17.13
N SER A 221 -0.33 -2.65 -17.05
CA SER A 221 0.72 -3.65 -17.25
C SER A 221 0.80 -4.69 -16.12
N LEU A 222 0.31 -4.35 -14.92
CA LEU A 222 0.48 -5.12 -13.69
C LEU A 222 -0.68 -6.13 -13.49
N GLN A 223 -0.82 -7.08 -14.40
CA GLN A 223 -1.95 -8.03 -14.38
C GLN A 223 -1.92 -9.01 -13.19
N SER A 224 -0.77 -9.16 -12.52
CA SER A 224 -0.58 -9.97 -11.30
C SER A 224 -0.82 -9.19 -10.01
N LEU A 225 -1.10 -7.89 -10.08
CA LEU A 225 -1.22 -7.01 -8.92
C LEU A 225 -2.52 -7.29 -8.16
N TYR A 226 -2.39 -7.84 -6.96
CA TYR A 226 -3.54 -8.10 -6.09
C TYR A 226 -3.69 -7.10 -4.94
N TRP A 227 -2.63 -6.36 -4.62
CA TRP A 227 -2.60 -5.38 -3.53
C TRP A 227 -2.11 -4.03 -4.04
N LEU A 228 -2.94 -2.98 -3.91
CA LEU A 228 -2.62 -1.63 -4.36
C LEU A 228 -2.96 -0.59 -3.27
N SER A 229 -2.00 0.25 -2.92
CA SER A 229 -2.22 1.41 -2.06
C SER A 229 -1.80 2.70 -2.75
N LEU A 230 -2.76 3.61 -2.94
CA LEU A 230 -2.60 4.99 -3.42
C LEU A 230 -3.00 5.99 -2.32
N ASN A 231 -2.48 5.78 -1.11
CA ASN A 231 -2.70 6.67 0.03
C ASN A 231 -1.91 7.98 -0.11
N VAL A 232 -2.51 9.10 0.27
CA VAL A 232 -1.97 10.46 0.06
C VAL A 232 -1.67 10.76 -1.42
N VAL A 233 -2.42 10.14 -2.33
CA VAL A 233 -2.36 10.35 -3.77
C VAL A 233 -3.66 10.98 -4.26
N LYS A 234 -3.56 11.82 -5.29
CA LYS A 234 -4.70 12.21 -6.13
C LYS A 234 -4.36 11.98 -7.59
N VAL A 235 -5.34 11.53 -8.36
CA VAL A 235 -5.22 11.32 -9.81
C VAL A 235 -5.84 12.51 -10.54
N GLN A 236 -5.12 13.06 -11.52
CA GLN A 236 -5.55 14.27 -12.22
C GLN A 236 -6.53 13.99 -13.36
N GLN A 237 -6.34 12.88 -14.09
CA GLN A 237 -7.11 12.53 -15.28
C GLN A 237 -7.55 11.06 -15.25
N GLY A 238 -8.71 10.76 -15.84
CA GLY A 238 -9.19 9.37 -16.02
C GLY A 238 -9.78 8.69 -14.77
N GLY A 239 -9.72 9.33 -13.60
CA GLY A 239 -10.34 8.83 -12.37
C GLY A 239 -9.84 7.44 -11.97
N LEU A 240 -10.75 6.60 -11.48
CA LEU A 240 -10.44 5.23 -11.03
C LEU A 240 -10.72 4.15 -12.08
N ALA A 241 -11.22 4.53 -13.27
CA ALA A 241 -11.65 3.58 -14.30
C ALA A 241 -10.58 2.53 -14.71
N PRO A 242 -9.28 2.87 -14.81
CA PRO A 242 -8.25 1.87 -15.13
C PRO A 242 -8.16 0.71 -14.12
N LEU A 243 -8.48 0.94 -12.84
CA LEU A 243 -8.40 -0.09 -11.81
C LEU A 243 -9.41 -1.23 -12.02
N ALA A 244 -10.52 -0.96 -12.71
CA ALA A 244 -11.50 -1.99 -13.04
C ALA A 244 -10.91 -3.12 -13.91
N ARG A 245 -9.84 -2.82 -14.66
CA ARG A 245 -9.17 -3.76 -15.57
C ARG A 245 -8.06 -4.59 -14.91
N LEU A 246 -7.71 -4.32 -13.66
CA LEU A 246 -6.69 -5.09 -12.92
C LEU A 246 -7.32 -6.36 -12.33
N ARG A 247 -7.34 -7.43 -13.12
CA ARG A 247 -8.14 -8.65 -12.83
C ARG A 247 -7.77 -9.33 -11.51
N ALA A 248 -6.50 -9.27 -11.12
CA ALA A 248 -6.03 -9.85 -9.86
C ALA A 248 -6.26 -8.96 -8.64
N LEU A 249 -6.62 -7.68 -8.80
CA LEU A 249 -6.74 -6.72 -7.69
C LEU A 249 -7.80 -7.18 -6.69
N LYS A 250 -7.42 -7.26 -5.41
CA LYS A 250 -8.28 -7.65 -4.28
C LYS A 250 -8.28 -6.65 -3.14
N TYR A 251 -7.13 -6.05 -2.85
CA TYR A 251 -6.99 -5.07 -1.76
C TYR A 251 -6.61 -3.72 -2.33
N LEU A 252 -7.46 -2.72 -2.10
CA LEU A 252 -7.30 -1.37 -2.62
C LEU A 252 -7.43 -0.34 -1.50
N PHE A 253 -6.37 0.46 -1.31
CA PHE A 253 -6.35 1.56 -0.36
C PHE A 253 -6.24 2.88 -1.10
N LEU A 254 -7.17 3.79 -0.83
CA LEU A 254 -7.30 5.07 -1.51
C LEU A 254 -7.48 6.20 -0.51
N SER A 255 -7.00 7.39 -0.87
CA SER A 255 -7.42 8.61 -0.17
C SER A 255 -8.82 9.00 -0.61
N ASN A 256 -9.62 9.56 0.30
CA ASN A 256 -10.93 10.13 -0.04
C ASN A 256 -10.77 11.46 -0.83
N LYS A 257 -10.26 11.35 -2.06
CA LYS A 257 -9.92 12.43 -3.01
C LYS A 257 -10.44 12.21 -4.42
N TYR A 258 -11.18 11.13 -4.63
CA TYR A 258 -11.82 10.77 -5.88
C TYR A 258 -13.28 11.22 -5.86
N GLU A 259 -13.83 11.57 -7.01
CA GLU A 259 -15.25 11.90 -7.09
C GLU A 259 -16.08 10.68 -6.64
N MET A 260 -17.23 10.93 -6.00
CA MET A 260 -18.07 9.86 -5.46
C MET A 260 -18.51 8.90 -6.57
N GLU A 261 -18.78 9.47 -7.75
CA GLU A 261 -19.20 8.79 -8.97
C GLU A 261 -18.15 7.80 -9.46
N ASP A 262 -16.86 8.16 -9.39
CA ASP A 262 -15.74 7.28 -9.79
C ASP A 262 -15.61 6.08 -8.83
N VAL A 263 -15.76 6.33 -7.52
CA VAL A 263 -15.72 5.28 -6.50
C VAL A 263 -16.91 4.34 -6.65
N ALA A 264 -18.12 4.87 -6.75
CA ALA A 264 -19.35 4.08 -6.93
C ALA A 264 -19.32 3.26 -8.24
N ALA A 265 -18.81 3.83 -9.33
CA ALA A 265 -18.63 3.10 -10.58
C ALA A 265 -17.65 1.92 -10.44
N LEU A 266 -16.55 2.10 -9.70
CA LEU A 266 -15.59 1.04 -9.42
C LEU A 266 -16.19 -0.05 -8.52
N VAL A 267 -16.96 0.31 -7.48
CA VAL A 267 -17.70 -0.64 -6.63
C VAL A 267 -18.60 -1.54 -7.48
N GLY A 268 -19.40 -0.93 -8.37
CA GLY A 268 -20.29 -1.69 -9.24
C GLY A 268 -19.54 -2.59 -10.24
N SER A 269 -18.42 -2.10 -10.77
CA SER A 269 -17.63 -2.84 -11.76
C SER A 269 -16.79 -3.96 -11.16
N ARG A 270 -16.34 -3.80 -9.91
CA ARG A 270 -15.44 -4.71 -9.18
C ARG A 270 -15.88 -4.89 -7.71
N PRO A 271 -17.06 -5.49 -7.47
CA PRO A 271 -17.54 -5.72 -6.11
C PRO A 271 -16.70 -6.76 -5.34
N ASP A 272 -15.75 -7.41 -6.00
CA ASP A 272 -14.80 -8.37 -5.42
C ASP A 272 -13.54 -7.72 -4.81
N ILE A 273 -13.38 -6.40 -4.94
CA ILE A 273 -12.29 -5.65 -4.31
C ILE A 273 -12.71 -5.19 -2.90
N GLU A 274 -11.82 -5.40 -1.93
CA GLU A 274 -11.90 -4.82 -0.59
C GLU A 274 -11.25 -3.43 -0.59
N CYS A 275 -12.02 -2.41 -0.22
CA CYS A 275 -11.58 -1.03 -0.13
C CYS A 275 -12.44 -0.25 0.88
N ASP A 276 -11.83 0.50 1.79
CA ASP A 276 -12.54 1.28 2.80
C ASP A 276 -13.47 2.35 2.20
N LEU A 277 -13.16 2.85 1.00
CA LEU A 277 -14.04 3.81 0.30
C LEU A 277 -15.22 3.14 -0.41
N PHE A 278 -15.30 1.81 -0.46
CA PHE A 278 -16.45 1.13 -1.08
C PHE A 278 -17.70 1.18 -0.22
N THR A 279 -17.57 1.62 1.04
CA THR A 279 -18.71 2.09 1.83
C THR A 279 -19.00 3.56 1.49
N PRO A 280 -20.26 3.94 1.21
CA PRO A 280 -20.63 5.32 0.89
C PRO A 280 -20.46 6.29 2.07
N VAL A 281 -20.42 5.78 3.29
CA VAL A 281 -20.18 6.55 4.51
C VAL A 281 -19.28 5.76 5.46
N ASP A 282 -18.43 6.47 6.19
CA ASP A 282 -17.52 5.93 7.21
C ASP A 282 -17.74 6.62 8.56
N GLY A 283 -17.55 5.90 9.67
CA GLY A 283 -17.76 6.37 11.03
C GLY A 283 -18.71 5.50 11.87
N PRO A 284 -19.13 5.98 13.06
CA PRO A 284 -19.01 7.36 13.54
C PRO A 284 -17.60 7.79 13.95
N LEU A 285 -17.25 9.04 13.66
CA LEU A 285 -16.03 9.72 14.07
C LEU A 285 -16.14 10.12 15.55
N GLY A 286 -15.80 9.20 16.44
CA GLY A 286 -15.97 9.36 17.90
C GLY A 286 -15.26 10.58 18.51
N TYR A 287 -14.29 11.18 17.83
CA TYR A 287 -13.57 12.37 18.30
C TYR A 287 -14.20 13.70 17.85
N ILE A 288 -15.23 13.68 16.99
CA ILE A 288 -15.91 14.89 16.50
C ILE A 288 -17.33 14.95 17.07
N ARG A 289 -17.66 16.04 17.78
CA ARG A 289 -19.02 16.30 18.26
C ARG A 289 -19.84 17.08 17.24
N CYS A 290 -21.09 16.67 17.04
CA CYS A 290 -22.04 17.45 16.27
C CYS A 290 -22.30 18.80 16.94
N LYS A 291 -22.16 19.90 16.20
CA LYS A 291 -22.45 21.26 16.70
C LYS A 291 -23.92 21.50 17.04
N LYS A 292 -24.84 20.67 16.53
CA LYS A 292 -26.30 20.82 16.76
C LYS A 292 -26.78 20.02 17.97
N CYS A 293 -26.50 18.71 18.02
CA CYS A 293 -26.99 17.82 19.09
C CYS A 293 -25.94 17.45 20.14
N GLY A 294 -24.67 17.82 19.95
CA GLY A 294 -23.57 17.50 20.88
C GLY A 294 -23.08 16.05 20.87
N GLN A 295 -23.75 15.16 20.13
CA GLN A 295 -23.42 13.73 20.04
C GLN A 295 -22.19 13.46 19.16
N GLN A 296 -21.48 12.37 19.44
CA GLN A 296 -20.29 11.90 18.70
C GLN A 296 -20.68 10.94 17.56
N THR A 297 -21.62 11.36 16.72
CA THR A 297 -22.24 10.54 15.65
C THR A 297 -21.96 11.13 14.26
N MET A 298 -20.80 11.77 14.08
CA MET A 298 -20.42 12.38 12.81
C MET A 298 -19.92 11.29 11.85
N MET A 299 -20.47 11.24 10.64
CA MET A 299 -20.10 10.32 9.57
C MET A 299 -19.32 11.08 8.50
N LEU A 300 -18.26 10.48 7.96
CA LEU A 300 -17.56 10.95 6.78
C LEU A 300 -18.27 10.42 5.53
N LEU A 301 -18.57 11.28 4.57
CA LEU A 301 -19.11 10.84 3.29
C LEU A 301 -17.97 10.47 2.33
N THR A 302 -18.19 9.42 1.52
CA THR A 302 -17.28 9.05 0.45
C THR A 302 -17.40 10.01 -0.73
N GLY A 303 -16.26 10.49 -1.22
CA GLY A 303 -16.16 11.44 -2.31
C GLY A 303 -15.38 12.69 -1.94
N LYS A 304 -14.60 13.16 -2.90
CA LYS A 304 -13.80 14.37 -2.80
C LYS A 304 -14.65 15.58 -2.41
N GLY A 305 -14.19 16.28 -1.38
CA GLY A 305 -14.82 17.52 -0.91
C GLY A 305 -16.18 17.32 -0.22
N LYS A 306 -16.63 16.08 0.00
CA LYS A 306 -17.87 15.85 0.75
C LYS A 306 -17.67 16.17 2.24
N PRO A 307 -18.67 16.78 2.90
CA PRO A 307 -18.57 17.15 4.31
C PRO A 307 -18.75 15.93 5.23
N SER A 308 -18.34 16.05 6.48
CA SER A 308 -18.83 15.17 7.54
C SER A 308 -20.23 15.60 7.98
N LEU A 309 -21.15 14.64 8.15
CA LEU A 309 -22.55 14.87 8.50
C LEU A 309 -22.93 14.14 9.79
N CYS A 310 -23.82 14.74 10.59
CA CYS A 310 -24.31 14.06 11.79
C CYS A 310 -25.35 13.01 11.44
N GLN A 311 -25.19 11.77 11.94
CA GLN A 311 -26.12 10.67 11.70
C GLN A 311 -27.58 11.04 12.02
N SER A 312 -27.82 11.72 13.15
CA SER A 312 -29.18 12.14 13.54
C SER A 312 -29.63 13.45 12.88
N CYS A 313 -28.84 14.53 13.00
CA CYS A 313 -29.24 15.86 12.54
C CYS A 313 -29.26 16.04 11.01
N ASP A 314 -28.56 15.18 10.27
CA ASP A 314 -28.42 15.25 8.80
C ASP A 314 -28.84 13.92 8.13
N ALA A 315 -29.69 13.13 8.80
CA ALA A 315 -30.14 11.80 8.33
C ALA A 315 -30.63 11.81 6.88
N ASP A 316 -31.45 12.78 6.48
CA ASP A 316 -31.97 12.88 5.11
C ASP A 316 -30.87 13.14 4.06
N LYS A 317 -29.83 13.90 4.42
CA LYS A 317 -28.70 14.16 3.52
C LYS A 317 -27.84 12.92 3.35
N ILE A 318 -27.62 12.17 4.44
CA ILE A 318 -26.94 10.88 4.41
C ILE A 318 -27.74 9.91 3.55
N ALA A 319 -29.05 9.77 3.77
CA ALA A 319 -29.92 8.90 2.98
C ALA A 319 -29.90 9.22 1.48
N ARG A 320 -29.90 10.51 1.11
CA ARG A 320 -29.74 10.93 -0.29
C ARG A 320 -28.37 10.53 -0.85
N HIS A 321 -27.30 10.72 -0.09
CA HIS A 321 -25.95 10.34 -0.51
C HIS A 321 -25.82 8.82 -0.73
N LEU A 322 -26.32 8.01 0.21
CA LEU A 322 -26.37 6.56 0.11
C LEU A 322 -27.10 6.14 -1.17
N LYS A 323 -28.31 6.66 -1.38
CA LYS A 323 -29.11 6.36 -2.57
C LYS A 323 -28.37 6.70 -3.86
N THR A 324 -27.78 7.88 -3.97
CA THR A 324 -27.04 8.27 -5.19
C THR A 324 -25.84 7.35 -5.44
N PHE A 325 -25.09 7.00 -4.39
CA PHE A 325 -23.97 6.07 -4.50
C PHE A 325 -24.43 4.69 -5.01
N ASP A 326 -25.48 4.14 -4.40
CA ASP A 326 -26.02 2.83 -4.75
C ASP A 326 -26.64 2.81 -6.16
N ASP A 327 -27.35 3.87 -6.57
CA ASP A 327 -27.91 4.01 -7.92
C ASP A 327 -26.80 3.96 -8.99
N ILE A 328 -25.65 4.61 -8.74
CA ILE A 328 -24.50 4.58 -9.63
C ILE A 328 -23.86 3.19 -9.63
N ALA A 329 -23.55 2.61 -8.46
CA ALA A 329 -22.95 1.28 -8.38
C ALA A 329 -23.80 0.22 -9.11
N ASN A 330 -25.12 0.28 -8.96
CA ASN A 330 -26.08 -0.60 -9.65
C ASN A 330 -26.00 -0.50 -11.19
N LYS A 331 -25.75 0.70 -11.73
CA LYS A 331 -25.59 0.90 -13.18
C LYS A 331 -24.40 0.11 -13.73
N TYR A 332 -23.30 0.04 -12.97
CA TYR A 332 -22.07 -0.64 -13.38
C TYR A 332 -22.07 -2.14 -13.06
N LEU A 333 -22.86 -2.59 -12.08
CA LEU A 333 -22.98 -4.01 -11.72
C LEU A 333 -23.50 -4.89 -12.87
N LYS A 334 -24.36 -4.34 -13.74
CA LYS A 334 -24.90 -5.09 -14.90
C LYS A 334 -23.83 -5.41 -15.95
N TRP A 335 -22.75 -4.66 -15.99
CA TRP A 335 -21.67 -4.80 -16.97
C TRP A 335 -20.62 -5.84 -16.55
N SER A 336 -20.44 -6.08 -15.24
CA SER A 336 -19.45 -7.04 -14.72
C SER A 336 -19.83 -8.51 -14.95
N LYS A 337 -21.10 -8.83 -15.25
CA LYS A 337 -21.57 -10.20 -15.56
C LYS A 337 -21.24 -10.70 -16.97
N LYS A 338 -20.62 -9.87 -17.82
CA LYS A 338 -20.35 -10.18 -19.25
C LYS A 338 -18.87 -10.34 -19.62
N ILE A 339 -17.96 -10.33 -18.65
CA ILE A 339 -16.52 -10.56 -18.80
C ILE A 339 -16.17 -11.77 -17.95
#